data_AF-A0A139QU89-F1
#
_entry.id   AF-A0A139QU89-F1
#
_cell.length_a   1.000
_cell.length_b   1.000
_cell.length_c   1.000
_cell.angle_alpha   90.00
_cell.angle_beta   90.00
_cell.angle_gamma   90.00
#
_symmetry.space_group_name_H-M   'P 1'
#
loop_
_entity.id
_entity.type
_entity.pdbx_description
1 polymer ?
#
loop_
_entity_poly.entity_id
_entity_poly.type
_entity_poly.pdbx_seq_one_letter_code
_entity_poly.pdbx_strand_id
1 'polypeptide(L)'
;MDATRYASLLSAIVYMALPLTTEWQNSQAFSAIGAALLPYVIYYGIAFMKQPTTFSWIGLAVSLAVITQSHLFTSLLATLVLAIFFVISIMKQPWSVIRQLLVRLVCAIGLYAILSANVIVGMLDVMGTNRILTPFTPADIGQKGMHVAFDRLPSLRNYSVLALWVVVIFIGSTLVYQKLQREYRVMLVLAALFFVLSLAEFPWHAVQQLMPTIVNTMQFPSRLAVVSNLALVVLLARLLSMVVITSRIRRSTKIVIAIVVVLVPVAISSSMLAKNAHRLHTTQLVKNTKHVQFNPNKTPMQIASDWRFGSLATGLQDIQKATPDYVVNHGLRASDNAYDRYMQEIINNPIHVKVKQASDRMTLTWRATTTHKATLPVIIYKHSQVTLNGRRLTQPTQSRIGALRVVPQLGQNEIQVSYRPAGYVWPLIWLSIGGWLSIVVVIVGRSFKR
;
A
#
# COMPACT_ATOMS: atom_id res chain seq x y z
N MET A 1 12.84 -23.10 6.12
CA MET A 1 13.30 -22.28 7.28
C MET A 1 13.54 -23.24 8.43
N ASP A 2 14.61 -23.04 9.18
CA ASP A 2 15.12 -24.01 10.17
C ASP A 2 14.51 -23.77 11.57
N ALA A 3 13.34 -23.12 11.61
CA ALA A 3 12.58 -22.88 12.82
C ALA A 3 11.62 -24.04 13.08
N THR A 4 11.36 -24.32 14.36
CA THR A 4 10.37 -25.34 14.74
C THR A 4 8.97 -24.91 14.30
N ARG A 5 8.07 -25.88 14.05
CA ARG A 5 6.67 -25.61 13.70
C ARG A 5 5.99 -24.71 14.74
N TYR A 6 6.25 -24.98 16.02
CA TYR A 6 5.74 -24.21 17.14
C TYR A 6 6.19 -22.74 17.11
N ALA A 7 7.50 -22.50 16.99
CA ALA A 7 8.04 -21.14 16.92
C ALA A 7 7.52 -20.38 15.69
N SER A 8 7.36 -21.08 14.56
CA SER A 8 6.81 -20.51 13.33
C SER A 8 5.35 -20.09 13.50
N LEU A 9 4.53 -20.93 14.14
CA LEU A 9 3.13 -20.63 14.42
C LEU A 9 2.98 -19.41 15.35
N LEU A 10 3.72 -19.37 16.45
CA LEU A 10 3.71 -18.22 17.37
C LEU A 10 4.07 -16.92 16.65
N SER A 11 5.16 -16.97 15.87
CA SER A 11 5.65 -15.82 15.12
C SER A 11 4.63 -15.34 14.09
N ALA A 12 3.96 -16.26 13.39
CA ALA A 12 2.89 -15.93 12.46
C ALA A 12 1.70 -15.25 13.15
N ILE A 13 1.25 -15.77 14.30
CA ILE A 13 0.16 -15.15 15.09
C ILE A 13 0.54 -13.73 15.50
N VAL A 14 1.77 -13.54 16.01
CA VAL A 14 2.25 -12.21 16.38
C VAL A 14 2.25 -11.28 15.17
N TYR A 15 2.79 -11.71 14.03
CA TYR A 15 2.84 -10.89 12.82
C TYR A 15 1.45 -10.43 12.36
N MET A 16 0.46 -11.32 12.42
CA MET A 16 -0.93 -11.00 12.07
C MET A 16 -1.56 -10.00 13.05
N ALA A 17 -1.10 -9.96 14.31
CA ALA A 17 -1.59 -9.07 15.35
C ALA A 17 -0.81 -7.75 15.47
N LEU A 18 0.31 -7.58 14.76
CA LEU A 18 1.06 -6.33 14.77
C LEU A 18 0.26 -5.21 14.08
N PRO A 19 0.34 -3.96 14.57
CA PRO A 19 -0.41 -2.83 14.00
C PRO A 19 -0.23 -2.69 12.49
N LEU A 20 0.97 -2.92 11.96
CA LEU A 20 1.26 -2.82 10.53
C LEU A 20 0.46 -3.79 9.66
N THR A 21 0.07 -4.95 10.19
CA THR A 21 -0.77 -5.92 9.47
C THR A 21 -2.25 -5.65 9.70
N THR A 22 -2.61 -5.00 10.82
CA THR A 22 -4.01 -4.72 11.18
C THR A 22 -4.48 -3.31 10.83
N GLU A 23 -3.59 -2.47 10.28
CA GLU A 23 -3.94 -1.12 9.85
C GLU A 23 -4.98 -1.07 8.72
N TRP A 24 -5.15 -2.14 7.93
CA TRP A 24 -6.27 -2.20 6.98
C TRP A 24 -7.61 -2.10 7.70
N GLN A 25 -7.80 -2.88 8.77
CA GLN A 25 -9.04 -2.81 9.55
C GLN A 25 -9.13 -1.51 10.38
N ASN A 26 -8.01 -0.96 10.83
CA ASN A 26 -7.99 0.17 11.77
C ASN A 26 -7.98 1.57 11.12
N SER A 27 -7.43 1.69 9.92
CA SER A 27 -7.28 2.98 9.22
C SER A 27 -7.39 2.90 7.70
N GLN A 28 -7.77 1.73 7.16
CA GLN A 28 -7.88 1.47 5.72
C GLN A 28 -6.55 1.72 4.97
N ALA A 29 -5.42 1.57 5.66
CA ALA A 29 -4.12 1.75 5.04
C ALA A 29 -3.75 0.51 4.22
N PHE A 30 -3.65 0.66 2.90
CA PHE A 30 -3.29 -0.42 1.97
C PHE A 30 -1.87 -0.99 2.21
N SER A 31 -1.03 -0.26 2.93
CA SER A 31 0.29 -0.74 3.37
C SER A 31 0.20 -2.03 4.19
N ALA A 32 -0.90 -2.28 4.90
CA ALA A 32 -1.13 -3.51 5.64
C ALA A 32 -1.34 -4.74 4.74
N ILE A 33 -2.04 -4.56 3.61
CA ILE A 33 -2.20 -5.61 2.60
C ILE A 33 -0.83 -5.93 1.98
N GLY A 34 -0.05 -4.89 1.64
CA GLY A 34 1.34 -5.06 1.20
C GLY A 34 2.20 -5.80 2.23
N ALA A 35 2.06 -5.46 3.52
CA ALA A 35 2.77 -6.15 4.61
C ALA A 35 2.39 -7.63 4.68
N ALA A 36 1.10 -7.97 4.64
CA ALA A 36 0.63 -9.35 4.68
C ALA A 36 1.20 -10.22 3.53
N LEU A 37 1.51 -9.61 2.38
CA LEU A 37 2.07 -10.29 1.21
C LEU A 37 3.61 -10.33 1.19
N LEU A 38 4.28 -9.42 1.91
CA LEU A 38 5.73 -9.30 1.94
C LEU A 38 6.48 -10.60 2.34
N PRO A 39 6.00 -11.41 3.32
CA PRO A 39 6.64 -12.68 3.66
C PRO A 39 6.87 -13.61 2.47
N TYR A 40 5.94 -13.64 1.51
CA TYR A 40 6.04 -14.50 0.32
C TYR A 40 7.16 -14.09 -0.63
N VAL A 41 7.56 -12.82 -0.63
CA VAL A 41 8.70 -12.33 -1.41
C VAL A 41 10.00 -12.56 -0.65
N ILE A 42 10.02 -12.19 0.64
CA ILE A 42 11.21 -12.31 1.49
C ILE A 42 11.65 -13.76 1.68
N TYR A 43 10.70 -14.71 1.67
CA TYR A 43 11.00 -16.13 1.59
C TYR A 43 12.00 -16.46 0.47
N TYR A 44 11.81 -15.90 -0.73
CA TYR A 44 12.72 -16.15 -1.86
C TYR A 44 14.07 -15.45 -1.70
N GLY A 45 14.11 -14.28 -1.05
CA GLY A 45 15.36 -13.63 -0.62
C GLY A 45 16.23 -14.55 0.23
N ILE A 46 15.61 -15.19 1.24
CA ILE A 46 16.29 -16.20 2.06
C ILE A 46 16.61 -17.45 1.24
N ALA A 47 15.69 -17.90 0.38
CA ALA A 47 15.85 -19.14 -0.38
C ALA A 47 17.08 -19.07 -1.30
N PHE A 48 17.29 -17.98 -2.03
CA PHE A 48 18.45 -17.88 -2.91
C PHE A 48 19.75 -17.58 -2.13
N MET A 49 19.68 -17.04 -0.90
CA MET A 49 20.86 -17.00 -0.01
C MET A 49 21.33 -18.41 0.39
N LYS A 50 20.38 -19.30 0.71
CA LYS A 50 20.69 -20.67 1.14
C LYS A 50 21.02 -21.59 -0.04
N GLN A 51 20.30 -21.43 -1.15
CA GLN A 51 20.41 -22.29 -2.33
C GLN A 51 20.32 -21.44 -3.62
N PRO A 52 21.41 -20.71 -3.97
CA PRO A 52 21.40 -19.78 -5.10
C PRO A 52 21.06 -20.41 -6.44
N THR A 53 21.32 -21.70 -6.61
CA THR A 53 21.18 -22.42 -7.88
C THR A 53 19.86 -23.15 -8.04
N THR A 54 19.04 -23.30 -6.99
CA THR A 54 17.82 -24.13 -7.01
C THR A 54 16.54 -23.40 -6.63
N PHE A 55 16.61 -22.21 -6.03
CA PHE A 55 15.42 -21.44 -5.61
C PHE A 55 14.40 -21.24 -6.75
N SER A 56 13.10 -21.30 -6.47
CA SER A 56 12.08 -21.12 -7.52
C SER A 56 12.02 -19.67 -8.02
N TRP A 57 12.58 -19.43 -9.20
CA TRP A 57 12.51 -18.11 -9.87
C TRP A 57 11.09 -17.75 -10.30
N ILE A 58 10.27 -18.76 -10.66
CA ILE A 58 8.84 -18.58 -10.96
C ILE A 58 8.11 -18.11 -9.71
N GLY A 59 8.39 -18.76 -8.57
CA GLY A 59 7.80 -18.39 -7.30
C GLY A 59 8.15 -16.97 -6.86
N LEU A 60 9.42 -16.57 -7.03
CA LEU A 60 9.86 -15.19 -6.80
C LEU A 60 9.10 -14.19 -7.68
N ALA A 61 9.02 -14.46 -8.99
CA ALA A 61 8.34 -13.59 -9.94
C ALA A 61 6.84 -13.44 -9.61
N VAL A 62 6.16 -14.55 -9.32
CA VAL A 62 4.74 -14.55 -8.95
C VAL A 62 4.51 -13.79 -7.64
N SER A 63 5.29 -14.07 -6.59
CA SER A 63 5.16 -13.35 -5.31
C SER A 63 5.38 -11.84 -5.48
N LEU A 64 6.40 -11.44 -6.25
CA LEU A 64 6.68 -10.03 -6.50
C LEU A 64 5.62 -9.37 -7.39
N ALA A 65 5.04 -10.12 -8.33
CA ALA A 65 3.93 -9.64 -9.15
C ALA A 65 2.67 -9.43 -8.30
N VAL A 66 2.29 -10.40 -7.46
CA VAL A 66 1.10 -10.29 -6.56
C VAL A 66 1.22 -9.08 -5.64
N ILE A 67 2.38 -8.85 -5.03
CA ILE A 67 2.55 -7.67 -4.17
C ILE A 67 2.52 -6.37 -4.97
N THR A 68 2.98 -6.36 -6.23
CA THR A 68 2.93 -5.19 -7.11
C THR A 68 1.51 -4.85 -7.54
N GLN A 69 0.68 -5.87 -7.84
CA GLN A 69 -0.75 -5.71 -8.12
C GLN A 69 -1.50 -5.12 -6.92
N SER A 70 -1.01 -5.39 -5.70
CA SER A 70 -1.65 -4.96 -4.46
C SER A 70 -1.15 -3.59 -4.00
N HIS A 71 0.16 -3.40 -3.87
CA HIS A 71 0.74 -2.20 -3.27
C HIS A 71 2.17 -1.93 -3.78
N LEU A 72 2.28 -0.99 -4.72
CA LEU A 72 3.54 -0.60 -5.39
C LEU A 72 4.67 -0.23 -4.43
N PHE A 73 4.38 0.55 -3.38
CA PHE A 73 5.43 0.99 -2.46
C PHE A 73 6.03 -0.18 -1.67
N THR A 74 5.22 -1.17 -1.25
CA THR A 74 5.78 -2.36 -0.57
C THR A 74 6.55 -3.25 -1.57
N SER A 75 6.13 -3.32 -2.83
CA SER A 75 6.91 -3.99 -3.88
C SER A 75 8.30 -3.37 -4.07
N LEU A 76 8.38 -2.03 -4.05
CA LEU A 76 9.67 -1.32 -4.09
C LEU A 76 10.56 -1.67 -2.90
N LEU A 77 10.00 -1.68 -1.68
CA LEU A 77 10.73 -2.10 -0.48
C LEU A 77 11.18 -3.56 -0.57
N ALA A 78 10.33 -4.45 -1.07
CA ALA A 78 10.67 -5.86 -1.26
C ALA A 78 11.83 -6.01 -2.26
N THR A 79 11.79 -5.27 -3.36
CA THR A 79 12.85 -5.25 -4.38
C THR A 79 14.18 -4.74 -3.80
N LEU A 80 14.15 -3.68 -2.99
CA LEU A 80 15.33 -3.19 -2.29
C LEU A 80 15.93 -4.24 -1.35
N VAL A 81 15.08 -4.94 -0.58
CA VAL A 81 15.53 -6.01 0.31
C VAL A 81 16.09 -7.20 -0.47
N LEU A 82 15.45 -7.60 -1.58
CA LEU A 82 15.97 -8.63 -2.48
C LEU A 82 17.32 -8.24 -3.08
N ALA A 83 17.53 -6.97 -3.44
CA ALA A 83 18.82 -6.49 -3.93
C ALA A 83 19.91 -6.63 -2.87
N ILE A 84 19.63 -6.30 -1.61
CA ILE A 84 20.55 -6.52 -0.48
C ILE A 84 20.87 -8.01 -0.33
N PHE A 85 19.85 -8.87 -0.37
CA PHE A 85 20.06 -10.31 -0.32
C PHE A 85 20.92 -10.80 -1.49
N PHE A 86 20.71 -10.28 -2.70
CA PHE A 86 21.47 -10.64 -3.89
C PHE A 86 22.94 -10.26 -3.74
N VAL A 87 23.24 -9.00 -3.39
CA VAL A 87 24.61 -8.51 -3.20
C VAL A 87 25.34 -9.37 -2.17
N ILE A 88 24.69 -9.68 -1.05
CA ILE A 88 25.29 -10.54 -0.02
C ILE A 88 25.47 -11.96 -0.56
N SER A 89 24.49 -12.52 -1.26
CA SER A 89 24.53 -13.91 -1.75
C SER A 89 25.70 -14.18 -2.68
N ILE A 90 26.09 -13.22 -3.52
CA ILE A 90 27.23 -13.38 -4.45
C ILE A 90 28.59 -13.21 -3.77
N MET A 91 28.66 -12.61 -2.57
CA MET A 91 29.92 -12.47 -1.85
C MET A 91 30.52 -13.85 -1.55
N LYS A 92 31.78 -14.04 -1.96
CA LYS A 92 32.57 -15.26 -1.76
C LYS A 92 32.01 -16.51 -2.46
N GLN A 93 31.16 -16.35 -3.48
CA GLN A 93 30.70 -17.46 -4.33
C GLN A 93 31.56 -17.59 -5.60
N PRO A 94 31.76 -18.81 -6.13
CA PRO A 94 32.41 -18.98 -7.42
C PRO A 94 31.54 -18.43 -8.55
N TRP A 95 32.18 -17.98 -9.64
CA TRP A 95 31.49 -17.39 -10.80
C TRP A 95 30.40 -18.31 -11.39
N SER A 96 30.61 -19.63 -11.37
CA SER A 96 29.62 -20.61 -11.84
C SER A 96 28.28 -20.51 -11.09
N VAL A 97 28.32 -20.30 -9.77
CA VAL A 97 27.13 -20.11 -8.93
C VAL A 97 26.50 -18.73 -9.18
N ILE A 98 27.32 -17.68 -9.29
CA ILE A 98 26.87 -16.32 -9.57
C ILE A 98 26.13 -16.27 -10.91
N ARG A 99 26.70 -16.89 -11.96
CA ARG A 99 26.08 -16.98 -13.29
C ARG A 99 24.72 -17.68 -13.23
N GLN A 100 24.61 -18.79 -12.52
CA GLN A 100 23.33 -19.51 -12.38
C GLN A 100 22.27 -18.69 -11.65
N LEU A 101 22.67 -18.00 -10.57
CA LEU A 101 21.80 -17.08 -9.84
C LEU A 101 21.32 -15.94 -10.75
N LEU A 102 22.22 -15.31 -11.50
CA LEU A 102 21.90 -14.23 -12.45
C LEU A 102 20.90 -14.68 -13.52
N VAL A 103 21.12 -15.84 -14.14
CA VAL A 103 20.19 -16.39 -15.15
C VAL A 103 18.80 -16.56 -14.55
N ARG A 104 18.70 -17.16 -13.36
CA ARG A 104 17.41 -17.33 -12.67
C ARG A 104 16.75 -16.00 -12.33
N LEU A 105 17.51 -14.99 -11.91
CA LEU A 105 16.98 -13.66 -11.62
C LEU A 105 16.50 -12.96 -12.89
N VAL A 106 17.23 -13.06 -14.00
CA VAL A 106 16.78 -12.51 -15.29
C VAL A 106 15.47 -13.17 -15.73
N CYS A 107 15.34 -14.49 -15.60
CA CYS A 107 14.07 -15.19 -15.85
C CYS A 107 12.95 -14.71 -14.92
N ALA A 108 13.24 -14.51 -13.63
CA ALA A 108 12.27 -13.99 -12.67
C ALA A 108 11.82 -12.57 -13.03
N ILE A 109 12.75 -11.69 -13.42
CA ILE A 109 12.47 -10.31 -13.83
C ILE A 109 11.62 -10.28 -15.10
N GLY A 110 11.95 -11.11 -16.11
CA GLY A 110 11.17 -11.20 -17.35
C GLY A 110 9.74 -11.66 -17.10
N LEU A 111 9.56 -12.72 -16.29
CA LEU A 111 8.23 -13.20 -15.93
C LEU A 111 7.48 -12.18 -15.06
N TYR A 112 8.14 -11.54 -14.09
CA TYR A 112 7.56 -10.47 -13.29
C TYR A 112 7.05 -9.32 -14.16
N ALA A 113 7.84 -8.88 -15.14
CA ALA A 113 7.46 -7.81 -16.07
C ALA A 113 6.20 -8.16 -16.86
N ILE A 114 6.08 -9.40 -17.31
CA ILE A 114 4.86 -9.92 -17.97
C ILE A 114 3.67 -9.90 -17.00
N LEU A 115 3.81 -10.49 -15.82
CA LEU A 115 2.73 -10.63 -14.86
C LEU A 115 2.25 -9.28 -14.28
N SER A 116 3.12 -8.27 -14.25
CA SER A 116 2.81 -6.90 -13.78
C SER A 116 2.62 -5.88 -14.91
N ALA A 117 2.60 -6.31 -16.17
CA ALA A 117 2.50 -5.40 -17.32
C ALA A 117 1.23 -4.54 -17.27
N ASN A 118 0.08 -5.08 -16.84
CA ASN A 118 -1.18 -4.35 -16.70
C ASN A 118 -1.07 -3.13 -15.75
N VAL A 119 -0.36 -3.25 -14.63
CA VAL A 119 -0.16 -2.15 -13.66
C VAL A 119 0.81 -1.14 -14.23
N ILE A 120 1.97 -1.62 -14.71
CA ILE A 120 3.05 -0.76 -15.20
C ILE A 120 2.56 0.05 -16.41
N VAL A 121 1.93 -0.60 -17.38
CA VAL A 121 1.46 0.08 -18.59
C VAL A 121 0.31 1.05 -18.32
N GLY A 122 -0.62 0.69 -17.42
CA GLY A 122 -1.71 1.59 -17.03
C GLY A 122 -1.20 2.84 -16.32
N MET A 123 -0.22 2.69 -15.42
CA MET A 123 0.43 3.83 -14.78
C MET A 123 1.22 4.67 -15.78
N LEU A 124 1.98 4.05 -16.69
CA LEU A 124 2.74 4.77 -17.72
C LEU A 124 1.82 5.56 -18.65
N ASP A 125 0.68 5.01 -19.06
CA ASP A 125 -0.27 5.72 -19.94
C ASP A 125 -0.88 6.92 -19.22
N VAL A 126 -1.35 6.77 -17.98
CA VAL A 126 -1.98 7.87 -17.22
C VAL A 126 -0.94 8.87 -16.73
N MET A 127 0.06 8.43 -15.97
CA MET A 127 1.04 9.31 -15.30
C MET A 127 2.16 9.78 -16.24
N GLY A 128 2.46 9.06 -17.32
CA GLY A 128 3.46 9.46 -18.30
C GLY A 128 2.94 10.51 -19.29
N THR A 129 1.62 10.59 -19.48
CA THR A 129 1.00 11.53 -20.42
C THR A 129 0.34 12.73 -19.74
N ASN A 130 0.05 12.64 -18.43
CA ASN A 130 -0.54 13.71 -17.63
C ASN A 130 0.42 14.14 -16.51
N ARG A 131 0.37 15.41 -16.13
CA ARG A 131 0.93 15.84 -14.84
C ARG A 131 -0.10 15.50 -13.78
N ILE A 132 0.17 14.48 -12.97
CA ILE A 132 -0.77 13.98 -11.97
C ILE A 132 -0.39 14.53 -10.59
N LEU A 133 -1.39 14.92 -9.79
CA LEU A 133 -1.18 15.26 -8.39
C LEU A 133 -0.81 14.02 -7.60
N THR A 134 0.38 14.02 -7.02
CA THR A 134 0.80 12.99 -6.07
C THR A 134 0.11 13.21 -4.73
N PRO A 135 -0.12 12.16 -3.93
CA PRO A 135 -0.71 12.33 -2.60
C PRO A 135 0.10 13.30 -1.74
N PHE A 136 -0.59 13.99 -0.84
CA PHE A 136 -0.02 15.03 0.02
C PHE A 136 1.29 14.60 0.70
N THR A 137 2.35 15.36 0.46
CA THR A 137 3.63 15.24 1.17
C THR A 137 3.65 16.26 2.31
N PRO A 138 3.78 15.84 3.57
CA PRO A 138 3.89 16.75 4.71
C PRO A 138 5.12 17.66 4.60
N ALA A 139 4.99 18.90 5.05
CA ALA A 139 6.11 19.84 5.13
C ALA A 139 7.22 19.33 6.08
N ASP A 140 6.83 18.68 7.18
CA ASP A 140 7.73 17.96 8.08
C ASP A 140 7.46 16.46 7.97
N ILE A 141 8.36 15.77 7.26
CA ILE A 141 8.28 14.32 7.03
C ILE A 141 8.66 13.54 8.29
N GLY A 142 9.50 14.11 9.18
CA GLY A 142 9.91 13.47 10.43
C GLY A 142 8.72 13.17 11.34
N GLN A 143 7.73 14.07 11.40
CA GLN A 143 6.46 13.86 12.12
C GLN A 143 5.61 12.70 11.60
N LYS A 144 5.93 12.14 10.43
CA LYS A 144 5.28 10.94 9.89
C LYS A 144 6.08 9.66 10.10
N GLY A 145 7.23 9.76 10.76
CA GLY A 145 7.94 8.63 11.31
C GLY A 145 7.17 7.96 12.45
N MET A 146 7.72 6.85 12.90
CA MET A 146 7.24 6.05 14.00
C MET A 146 7.80 6.60 15.31
N HIS A 147 6.94 6.84 16.29
CA HIS A 147 7.35 7.22 17.64
C HIS A 147 7.35 6.03 18.60
N VAL A 148 8.07 6.18 19.71
CA VAL A 148 8.00 5.25 20.85
C VAL A 148 7.46 6.01 22.06
N ALA A 149 6.14 6.06 22.16
CA ALA A 149 5.44 6.74 23.26
C ALA A 149 4.46 5.78 23.95
N PHE A 150 4.62 5.59 25.27
CA PHE A 150 3.84 4.65 26.08
C PHE A 150 2.48 5.19 26.54
N ASP A 151 2.23 6.49 26.37
CA ASP A 151 0.98 7.18 26.67
C ASP A 151 -0.14 6.92 25.63
N ARG A 152 0.21 6.34 24.48
CA ARG A 152 -0.69 6.10 23.35
C ARG A 152 -0.75 4.62 23.01
N LEU A 153 -1.86 4.19 22.40
CA LEU A 153 -1.97 2.83 21.88
C LEU A 153 -1.01 2.61 20.70
N PRO A 154 -0.57 1.35 20.47
CA PRO A 154 0.16 0.98 19.28
C PRO A 154 -0.60 1.30 17.98
N SER A 155 0.13 1.71 16.94
CA SER A 155 -0.36 2.00 15.59
C SER A 155 0.82 1.99 14.61
N LEU A 156 0.59 2.23 13.32
CA LEU A 156 1.65 2.46 12.33
C LEU A 156 2.67 3.54 12.78
N ARG A 157 2.20 4.56 13.50
CA ARG A 157 2.98 5.74 13.86
C ARG A 157 3.44 5.76 15.31
N ASN A 158 3.10 4.75 16.10
CA ASN A 158 3.52 4.66 17.49
C ASN A 158 3.63 3.21 17.94
N TYR A 159 4.75 2.79 18.52
CA TYR A 159 4.90 1.40 18.99
C TYR A 159 4.45 1.18 20.42
N SER A 160 4.52 2.19 21.29
CA SER A 160 4.12 2.06 22.70
C SER A 160 4.74 0.79 23.33
N VAL A 161 3.92 -0.02 24.03
CA VAL A 161 4.33 -1.26 24.69
C VAL A 161 4.97 -2.27 23.74
N LEU A 162 4.64 -2.27 22.44
CA LEU A 162 5.27 -3.17 21.47
C LEU A 162 6.77 -2.90 21.29
N ALA A 163 7.25 -1.69 21.63
CA ALA A 163 8.68 -1.38 21.59
C ALA A 163 9.51 -2.26 22.53
N LEU A 164 8.96 -2.68 23.67
CA LEU A 164 9.64 -3.61 24.59
C LEU A 164 9.98 -4.93 23.89
N TRP A 165 9.07 -5.38 23.04
CA TRP A 165 9.22 -6.62 22.31
C TRP A 165 10.32 -6.54 21.24
N VAL A 166 10.42 -5.39 20.57
CA VAL A 166 11.51 -5.07 19.65
C VAL A 166 12.86 -5.10 20.37
N VAL A 167 12.94 -4.45 21.54
CA VAL A 167 14.16 -4.42 22.36
C VAL A 167 14.59 -5.84 22.77
N VAL A 168 13.65 -6.66 23.24
CA VAL A 168 13.94 -8.06 23.62
C VAL A 168 14.49 -8.87 22.44
N ILE A 169 13.90 -8.73 21.25
CA ILE A 169 14.38 -9.44 20.05
C ILE A 169 15.77 -8.96 19.63
N PHE A 170 16.04 -7.65 19.68
CA PHE A 170 17.37 -7.11 19.36
C PHE A 170 18.43 -7.58 20.34
N ILE A 171 18.17 -7.49 21.65
CA ILE A 171 19.10 -7.96 22.69
C ILE A 171 19.33 -9.46 22.51
N GLY A 172 18.26 -10.25 22.44
CA GLY A 172 18.34 -11.70 22.28
C GLY A 172 19.13 -12.11 21.04
N SER A 173 18.86 -11.48 19.89
CA SER A 173 19.57 -11.74 18.62
C SER A 173 21.03 -11.33 18.67
N THR A 174 21.35 -10.22 19.35
CA THR A 174 22.73 -9.74 19.50
C THR A 174 23.54 -10.68 20.39
N LEU A 175 22.98 -11.12 21.52
CA LEU A 175 23.64 -12.05 22.44
C LEU A 175 23.97 -13.41 21.79
N VAL A 176 23.18 -13.84 20.81
CA VAL A 176 23.42 -15.10 20.06
C VAL A 176 23.94 -14.87 18.65
N TYR A 177 24.42 -13.67 18.32
CA TYR A 177 24.78 -13.28 16.95
C TYR A 177 25.75 -14.25 16.28
N GLN A 178 26.79 -14.67 17.01
CA GLN A 178 27.79 -15.62 16.51
C GLN A 178 27.18 -16.99 16.17
N LYS A 179 26.05 -17.36 16.80
CA LYS A 179 25.34 -18.63 16.57
C LYS A 179 24.24 -18.52 15.50
N LEU A 180 23.94 -17.31 15.00
CA LEU A 180 22.99 -17.11 13.91
C LEU A 180 23.60 -17.56 12.57
N GLN A 181 22.78 -18.24 11.75
CA GLN A 181 23.13 -18.48 10.35
C GLN A 181 23.14 -17.15 9.58
N ARG A 182 23.79 -17.15 8.41
CA ARG A 182 24.04 -15.96 7.61
C ARG A 182 22.77 -15.17 7.31
N GLU A 183 21.71 -15.84 6.88
CA GLU A 183 20.42 -15.22 6.54
C GLU A 183 19.77 -14.49 7.73
N TYR A 184 19.90 -15.04 8.95
CA TYR A 184 19.37 -14.42 10.15
C TYR A 184 20.21 -13.23 10.61
N ARG A 185 21.53 -13.25 10.36
CA ARG A 185 22.38 -12.06 10.59
C ARG A 185 22.00 -10.93 9.65
N VAL A 186 21.73 -11.24 8.37
CA VAL A 186 21.21 -10.24 7.43
C VAL A 186 19.86 -9.72 7.88
N MET A 187 18.95 -10.60 8.33
CA MET A 187 17.66 -10.17 8.91
C MET A 187 17.83 -9.26 10.12
N LEU A 188 18.81 -9.51 10.99
CA LEU A 188 19.09 -8.63 12.13
C LEU A 188 19.52 -7.23 11.68
N VAL A 189 20.41 -7.15 10.67
CA VAL A 189 20.84 -5.87 10.09
C VAL A 189 19.66 -5.15 9.42
N LEU A 190 18.85 -5.87 8.63
CA LEU A 190 17.66 -5.30 8.00
C LEU A 190 16.64 -4.83 9.04
N ALA A 191 16.42 -5.61 10.11
CA ALA A 191 15.55 -5.23 11.21
C ALA A 191 16.01 -3.91 11.83
N ALA A 192 17.30 -3.79 12.16
CA ALA A 192 17.88 -2.58 12.75
C ALA A 192 17.82 -1.39 11.80
N LEU A 193 18.28 -1.55 10.55
CA LEU A 193 18.31 -0.50 9.54
C LEU A 193 16.91 0.07 9.29
N PHE A 194 15.94 -0.78 8.95
CA PHE A 194 14.58 -0.33 8.65
C PHE A 194 13.83 0.15 9.89
N PHE A 195 14.17 -0.35 11.08
CA PHE A 195 13.64 0.20 12.33
C PHE A 195 14.09 1.65 12.50
N VAL A 196 15.40 1.90 12.45
CA VAL A 196 15.98 3.25 12.60
C VAL A 196 15.45 4.20 11.53
N LEU A 197 15.43 3.78 10.26
CA LEU A 197 14.87 4.62 9.19
C LEU A 197 13.38 4.92 9.42
N SER A 198 12.62 4.00 10.03
CA SER A 198 11.20 4.24 10.27
C SER A 198 10.91 5.25 11.40
N LEU A 199 11.88 5.53 12.27
CA LEU A 199 11.71 6.40 13.43
C LEU A 199 11.49 7.87 13.04
N ALA A 200 10.71 8.59 13.84
CA ALA A 200 10.52 10.02 13.69
C ALA A 200 11.78 10.82 14.03
N GLU A 201 12.62 10.28 14.91
CA GLU A 201 13.87 10.86 15.40
C GLU A 201 15.02 10.71 14.38
N PHE A 202 14.87 9.87 13.35
CA PHE A 202 15.82 9.82 12.26
C PHE A 202 15.84 11.19 11.54
N PRO A 203 17.02 11.71 11.13
CA PRO A 203 17.18 13.07 10.59
C PRO A 203 16.61 13.23 9.17
N TRP A 204 15.31 12.96 9.00
CA TRP A 204 14.59 13.00 7.74
C TRP A 204 14.63 14.37 7.08
N HIS A 205 14.70 15.45 7.86
CA HIS A 205 14.85 16.80 7.31
C HIS A 205 16.15 16.96 6.52
N ALA A 206 17.28 16.51 7.06
CA ALA A 206 18.57 16.55 6.35
C ALA A 206 18.53 15.65 5.09
N VAL A 207 17.93 14.47 5.19
CA VAL A 207 17.78 13.57 4.03
C VAL A 207 16.85 14.14 2.97
N GLN A 208 15.79 14.85 3.37
CA GLN A 208 14.87 15.50 2.44
C GLN A 208 15.55 16.65 1.69
N GLN A 209 16.45 17.40 2.34
CA GLN A 209 17.24 18.43 1.68
C GLN A 209 18.22 17.84 0.65
N LEU A 210 18.85 16.71 0.97
CA LEU A 210 19.79 16.03 0.08
C LEU A 210 19.10 15.28 -1.07
N MET A 211 17.93 14.68 -0.80
CA MET A 211 17.25 13.76 -1.71
C MET A 211 15.73 13.99 -1.73
N PRO A 212 15.25 15.19 -2.11
CA PRO A 212 13.84 15.56 -1.96
C PRO A 212 12.91 14.63 -2.73
N THR A 213 13.29 14.20 -3.93
CA THR A 213 12.50 13.29 -4.76
C THR A 213 12.23 11.95 -4.07
N ILE A 214 13.24 11.36 -3.42
CA ILE A 214 13.10 10.06 -2.75
C ILE A 214 12.19 10.19 -1.53
N VAL A 215 12.46 11.20 -0.69
CA VAL A 215 11.74 11.36 0.57
C VAL A 215 10.28 11.77 0.32
N ASN A 216 10.02 12.66 -0.64
CA ASN A 216 8.67 13.07 -1.02
C ASN A 216 7.88 11.91 -1.63
N THR A 217 8.53 11.03 -2.39
CA THR A 217 7.88 9.83 -2.95
C THR A 217 7.51 8.80 -1.86
N MET A 218 8.35 8.67 -0.83
CA MET A 218 8.08 7.78 0.31
C MET A 218 6.88 8.24 1.15
N GLN A 219 6.72 9.57 1.30
CA GLN A 219 5.67 10.28 2.05
C GLN A 219 5.64 10.04 3.57
N PHE A 220 5.71 8.78 4.02
CA PHE A 220 5.56 8.39 5.43
C PHE A 220 6.69 7.42 5.81
N PRO A 221 7.75 7.88 6.52
CA PRO A 221 8.85 7.02 6.94
C PRO A 221 8.41 5.81 7.79
N SER A 222 7.34 5.94 8.57
CA SER A 222 6.75 4.84 9.34
C SER A 222 6.43 3.60 8.49
N ARG A 223 6.18 3.74 7.18
CA ARG A 223 5.96 2.59 6.28
C ARG A 223 7.20 1.70 6.11
N LEU A 224 8.40 2.21 6.36
CA LEU A 224 9.64 1.43 6.34
C LEU A 224 9.65 0.36 7.44
N ALA A 225 8.89 0.56 8.52
CA ALA A 225 8.77 -0.40 9.61
C ALA A 225 8.23 -1.76 9.11
N VAL A 226 7.49 -1.82 8.00
CA VAL A 226 6.97 -3.08 7.44
C VAL A 226 8.08 -4.12 7.27
N VAL A 227 9.25 -3.72 6.75
CA VAL A 227 10.41 -4.61 6.58
C VAL A 227 10.98 -5.01 7.94
N SER A 228 11.12 -4.05 8.86
CA SER A 228 11.67 -4.30 10.20
C SER A 228 10.85 -5.33 10.97
N ASN A 229 9.52 -5.22 11.00
CA ASN A 229 8.67 -6.14 11.75
C ASN A 229 8.69 -7.55 11.20
N LEU A 230 8.70 -7.68 9.88
CA LEU A 230 8.83 -8.99 9.27
C LEU A 230 10.17 -9.63 9.68
N ALA A 231 11.26 -8.87 9.59
CA ALA A 231 12.57 -9.35 10.01
C ALA A 231 12.61 -9.71 11.51
N LEU A 232 12.03 -8.88 12.38
CA LEU A 232 11.93 -9.13 13.83
C LEU A 232 11.14 -10.40 14.14
N VAL A 233 10.02 -10.64 13.46
CA VAL A 233 9.23 -11.87 13.64
C VAL A 233 9.99 -13.09 13.14
N VAL A 234 10.72 -12.98 12.03
CA VAL A 234 11.58 -14.08 11.53
C VAL A 234 12.70 -14.37 12.53
N LEU A 235 13.28 -13.34 13.15
CA LEU A 235 14.29 -13.47 14.20
C LEU A 235 13.71 -14.12 15.46
N LEU A 236 12.51 -13.70 15.88
CA LEU A 236 11.81 -14.34 17.00
C LEU A 236 11.63 -15.83 16.75
N ALA A 237 11.11 -16.23 15.58
CA ALA A 237 10.93 -17.64 15.23
C ALA A 237 12.24 -18.41 15.37
N ARG A 238 13.36 -17.78 14.99
CA ARG A 238 14.69 -18.37 15.13
C ARG A 238 15.13 -18.48 16.59
N LEU A 239 14.99 -17.41 17.38
CA LEU A 239 15.36 -17.39 18.80
C LEU A 239 14.59 -18.45 19.60
N LEU A 240 13.27 -18.54 19.38
CA LEU A 240 12.41 -19.54 20.01
C LEU A 240 12.74 -20.98 19.60
N SER A 241 13.45 -21.17 18.49
CA SER A 241 13.89 -22.48 18.00
C SER A 241 15.31 -22.84 18.42
N MET A 242 16.09 -21.92 19.00
CA MET A 242 17.48 -22.19 19.37
C MET A 242 17.57 -23.01 20.66
N VAL A 243 18.20 -24.17 20.57
CA VAL A 243 18.44 -25.06 21.73
C VAL A 243 19.21 -24.34 22.84
N VAL A 244 20.23 -23.54 22.51
CA VAL A 244 21.04 -22.80 23.50
C VAL A 244 20.20 -21.85 24.36
N ILE A 245 19.16 -21.23 23.79
CA ILE A 245 18.27 -20.32 24.51
C ILE A 245 17.23 -21.15 25.26
N THR A 246 16.63 -22.11 24.59
CA THR A 246 15.51 -22.88 25.15
C THR A 246 15.96 -23.87 26.22
N SER A 247 17.15 -24.48 26.17
CA SER A 247 17.58 -25.46 27.18
C SER A 247 17.80 -24.85 28.56
N ARG A 248 18.09 -23.55 28.65
CA ARG A 248 18.31 -22.82 29.91
C ARG A 248 17.01 -22.38 30.61
N ILE A 249 15.87 -22.45 29.92
CA ILE A 249 14.59 -21.94 30.40
C ILE A 249 13.68 -23.12 30.77
N ARG A 250 13.11 -23.10 31.98
CA ARG A 250 12.13 -24.11 32.44
C ARG A 250 10.92 -24.17 31.48
N ARG A 251 10.36 -25.35 31.27
CA ARG A 251 9.23 -25.57 30.34
C ARG A 251 8.02 -24.67 30.65
N SER A 252 7.68 -24.51 31.92
CA SER A 252 6.60 -23.62 32.38
C SER A 252 6.85 -22.16 31.98
N THR A 253 8.06 -21.66 32.19
CA THR A 253 8.45 -20.30 31.80
C THR A 253 8.37 -20.08 30.29
N LYS A 254 8.74 -21.07 29.46
CA LYS A 254 8.57 -20.97 27.99
C LYS A 254 7.12 -20.81 27.58
N ILE A 255 6.22 -21.56 28.23
CA ILE A 255 4.78 -21.49 27.97
C ILE A 255 4.27 -20.09 28.34
N VAL A 256 4.66 -19.58 29.52
CA VAL A 256 4.28 -18.22 29.94
C VAL A 256 4.81 -17.17 28.96
N ILE A 257 6.08 -17.25 28.55
CA ILE A 257 6.66 -16.32 27.57
C ILE A 257 5.85 -16.38 26.26
N ALA A 258 5.59 -17.59 25.73
CA ALA A 258 4.82 -17.75 24.50
C ALA A 258 3.39 -17.19 24.61
N ILE A 259 2.73 -17.40 25.75
CA ILE A 259 1.41 -16.83 26.03
C ILE A 259 1.48 -15.30 26.03
N VAL A 260 2.42 -14.69 26.77
CA VAL A 260 2.55 -13.23 26.84
C VAL A 260 2.89 -12.62 25.48
N VAL A 261 3.83 -13.25 24.77
CA VAL A 261 4.26 -12.91 23.40
C VAL A 261 3.08 -12.82 22.44
N VAL A 262 2.13 -13.75 22.53
CA VAL A 262 0.96 -13.80 21.64
C VAL A 262 -0.18 -12.93 22.17
N LEU A 263 -0.51 -13.05 23.44
CA LEU A 263 -1.67 -12.38 24.04
C LEU A 263 -1.55 -10.86 23.97
N VAL A 264 -0.36 -10.30 24.20
CA VAL A 264 -0.19 -8.83 24.23
C VAL A 264 -0.51 -8.19 22.87
N PRO A 265 0.12 -8.56 21.74
CA PRO A 265 -0.24 -8.02 20.43
C PRO A 265 -1.70 -8.30 20.04
N VAL A 266 -2.19 -9.51 20.32
CA VAL A 266 -3.58 -9.89 19.97
C VAL A 266 -4.59 -9.05 20.76
N ALA A 267 -4.41 -8.90 22.07
CA ALA A 267 -5.30 -8.11 22.92
C ALA A 267 -5.29 -6.64 22.51
N ILE A 268 -4.12 -6.07 22.21
CA ILE A 268 -3.99 -4.71 21.68
C ILE A 268 -4.77 -4.58 20.38
N SER A 269 -4.51 -5.44 19.41
CA SER A 269 -5.16 -5.38 18.09
C SER A 269 -6.68 -5.54 18.19
N SER A 270 -7.16 -6.52 18.95
CA SER A 270 -8.58 -6.75 19.19
C SER A 270 -9.24 -5.57 19.89
N SER A 271 -8.55 -4.94 20.86
CA SER A 271 -9.08 -3.74 21.54
C SER A 271 -9.20 -2.54 20.60
N MET A 272 -8.27 -2.36 19.65
CA MET A 272 -8.34 -1.30 18.65
C MET A 272 -9.48 -1.54 17.67
N LEU A 273 -9.65 -2.79 17.23
CA LEU A 273 -10.74 -3.17 16.35
C LEU A 273 -12.10 -2.97 17.04
N ALA A 274 -12.24 -3.40 18.29
CA ALA A 274 -13.44 -3.18 19.08
C ALA A 274 -13.76 -1.70 19.26
N LYS A 275 -12.75 -0.85 19.53
CA LYS A 275 -12.92 0.61 19.60
C LYS A 275 -13.39 1.21 18.27
N ASN A 276 -12.84 0.75 17.15
CA ASN A 276 -13.25 1.23 15.82
C ASN A 276 -14.66 0.74 15.46
N ALA A 277 -15.00 -0.51 15.76
CA ALA A 277 -16.36 -1.04 15.59
C ALA A 277 -17.36 -0.26 16.46
N HIS A 278 -17.00 0.07 17.70
CA HIS A 278 -17.86 0.87 18.57
C HIS A 278 -18.13 2.27 18.03
N ARG A 279 -17.32 2.84 17.14
CA ARG A 279 -17.64 4.13 16.51
C ARG A 279 -18.85 4.08 15.59
N LEU A 280 -19.16 2.90 15.03
CA LEU A 280 -20.43 2.72 14.34
C LEU A 280 -21.58 3.03 15.29
N HIS A 281 -21.43 2.66 16.57
CA HIS A 281 -22.15 2.99 17.82
C HIS A 281 -22.49 4.45 18.11
N THR A 282 -21.69 5.39 17.63
CA THR A 282 -21.69 6.76 18.13
C THR A 282 -21.92 7.79 17.02
N THR A 283 -21.96 9.06 17.39
CA THR A 283 -21.98 10.20 16.45
C THR A 283 -20.60 10.48 15.84
N GLN A 284 -19.54 9.79 16.27
CA GLN A 284 -18.16 9.96 15.81
C GLN A 284 -17.74 8.86 14.83
N LEU A 285 -18.51 8.66 13.76
CA LEU A 285 -18.26 7.64 12.72
C LEU A 285 -16.87 7.82 12.07
N VAL A 286 -16.49 9.06 11.79
CA VAL A 286 -15.28 9.39 11.03
C VAL A 286 -14.16 9.79 11.98
N LYS A 287 -13.06 9.03 11.95
CA LYS A 287 -11.86 9.29 12.79
C LYS A 287 -11.17 10.61 12.47
N ASN A 288 -11.15 11.01 11.20
CA ASN A 288 -10.45 12.20 10.72
C ASN A 288 -11.36 13.00 9.78
N THR A 289 -11.81 14.16 10.25
CA THR A 289 -12.74 15.05 9.57
C THR A 289 -12.07 16.04 8.62
N LYS A 290 -10.73 15.99 8.48
CA LYS A 290 -10.01 16.90 7.59
C LYS A 290 -10.45 16.69 6.14
N HIS A 291 -10.91 17.78 5.51
CA HIS A 291 -11.49 17.81 4.16
C HIS A 291 -12.68 16.86 3.96
N VAL A 292 -13.40 16.56 5.05
CA VAL A 292 -14.65 15.79 5.02
C VAL A 292 -15.83 16.74 5.06
N GLN A 293 -16.84 16.46 4.26
CA GLN A 293 -18.13 17.11 4.26
C GLN A 293 -19.20 16.11 4.66
N PHE A 294 -19.99 16.49 5.66
CA PHE A 294 -21.18 15.77 6.08
C PHE A 294 -22.41 16.36 5.39
N ASN A 295 -23.43 15.54 5.18
CA ASN A 295 -24.71 16.00 4.67
C ASN A 295 -25.32 17.02 5.63
N PRO A 296 -25.50 18.28 5.19
CA PRO A 296 -25.99 19.36 6.06
C PRO A 296 -27.45 19.16 6.48
N ASN A 297 -28.20 18.32 5.77
CA ASN A 297 -29.63 18.08 6.03
C ASN A 297 -29.88 16.94 7.02
N LYS A 298 -28.83 16.32 7.57
CA LYS A 298 -28.95 15.18 8.50
C LYS A 298 -28.18 15.42 9.78
N THR A 299 -28.76 14.99 10.89
CA THR A 299 -28.06 14.92 12.17
C THR A 299 -26.98 13.83 12.13
N PRO A 300 -25.92 13.92 12.96
CA PRO A 300 -24.91 12.87 13.06
C PRO A 300 -25.49 11.47 13.37
N MET A 301 -26.61 11.42 14.10
CA MET A 301 -27.29 10.15 14.43
C MET A 301 -28.04 9.56 13.23
N GLN A 302 -28.65 10.39 12.38
CA GLN A 302 -29.24 9.94 11.11
C GLN A 302 -28.16 9.39 10.18
N ILE A 303 -27.04 10.10 10.03
CA ILE A 303 -25.89 9.62 9.24
C ILE A 303 -25.38 8.28 9.80
N ALA A 304 -25.27 8.13 11.13
CA ALA A 304 -24.87 6.87 11.75
C ALA A 304 -25.86 5.74 11.47
N SER A 305 -27.16 6.04 11.50
CA SER A 305 -28.22 5.09 11.17
C SER A 305 -28.14 4.64 9.70
N ASP A 306 -27.89 5.56 8.78
CA ASP A 306 -27.76 5.27 7.34
C ASP A 306 -26.58 4.34 7.05
N TRP A 307 -25.46 4.52 7.75
CA TRP A 307 -24.31 3.61 7.64
C TRP A 307 -24.55 2.22 8.24
N ARG A 308 -25.42 2.08 9.25
CA ARG A 308 -25.72 0.80 9.90
C ARG A 308 -26.82 0.00 9.20
N PHE A 309 -27.87 0.69 8.80
CA PHE A 309 -29.14 0.09 8.39
C PHE A 309 -29.60 0.54 7.00
N GLY A 310 -29.05 1.63 6.47
CA GLY A 310 -29.37 2.15 5.15
C GLY A 310 -28.61 1.43 4.03
N SER A 311 -28.85 1.88 2.80
CA SER A 311 -28.06 1.44 1.67
C SER A 311 -26.66 2.03 1.73
N LEU A 312 -25.65 1.28 1.24
CA LEU A 312 -24.28 1.80 1.13
C LEU A 312 -24.22 3.11 0.33
N ALA A 313 -25.06 3.24 -0.70
CA ALA A 313 -25.13 4.47 -1.50
C ALA A 313 -25.58 5.68 -0.67
N THR A 314 -26.56 5.51 0.22
CA THR A 314 -27.01 6.57 1.14
C THR A 314 -25.88 7.00 2.07
N GLY A 315 -25.22 6.04 2.73
CA GLY A 315 -24.10 6.35 3.64
C GLY A 315 -22.92 7.03 2.94
N LEU A 316 -22.59 6.63 1.71
CA LEU A 316 -21.54 7.24 0.90
C LEU A 316 -21.89 8.67 0.43
N GLN A 317 -23.17 8.98 0.23
CA GLN A 317 -23.62 10.34 -0.09
C GLN A 317 -23.61 11.24 1.15
N ASP A 318 -23.81 10.68 2.34
CA ASP A 318 -23.86 11.43 3.59
C ASP A 318 -22.50 11.93 4.07
N ILE A 319 -21.42 11.28 3.64
CA ILE A 319 -20.05 11.62 4.04
C ILE A 319 -19.16 11.57 2.80
N GLN A 320 -18.75 12.75 2.33
CA GLN A 320 -17.84 12.88 1.20
C GLN A 320 -16.51 13.48 1.65
N LYS A 321 -15.41 13.05 1.06
CA LYS A 321 -14.07 13.56 1.38
C LYS A 321 -13.36 14.06 0.14
N ALA A 322 -12.91 15.32 0.16
CA ALA A 322 -12.08 15.82 -0.91
C ALA A 322 -10.75 15.07 -0.92
N THR A 323 -10.48 14.39 -2.03
CA THR A 323 -9.27 13.60 -2.24
C THR A 323 -8.79 13.86 -3.66
N PRO A 324 -8.06 14.97 -3.89
CA PRO A 324 -7.54 15.34 -5.21
C PRO A 324 -6.35 14.46 -5.64
N ASP A 325 -6.01 13.43 -4.88
CA ASP A 325 -4.94 12.51 -5.20
C ASP A 325 -5.23 11.88 -6.58
N TYR A 326 -4.21 11.89 -7.44
CA TYR A 326 -4.24 11.35 -8.80
C TYR A 326 -5.09 12.11 -9.85
N VAL A 327 -5.66 13.27 -9.52
CA VAL A 327 -6.27 14.15 -10.54
C VAL A 327 -5.19 14.88 -11.34
N VAL A 328 -5.60 15.45 -12.48
CA VAL A 328 -4.68 16.19 -13.36
C VAL A 328 -4.29 17.54 -12.73
N ASN A 329 -3.00 17.79 -12.60
CA ASN A 329 -2.44 19.12 -12.34
C ASN A 329 -2.35 19.91 -13.66
N HIS A 330 -3.36 20.73 -13.91
CA HIS A 330 -3.45 21.60 -15.07
C HIS A 330 -3.11 23.06 -14.69
N GLY A 331 -1.92 23.24 -14.08
CA GLY A 331 -1.36 24.54 -13.75
C GLY A 331 -1.76 25.09 -12.37
N LEU A 332 -1.77 24.23 -11.36
CA LEU A 332 -1.87 24.68 -9.96
C LEU A 332 -0.66 25.53 -9.57
N ARG A 333 -0.95 26.67 -8.92
CA ARG A 333 0.05 27.57 -8.32
C ARG A 333 0.33 27.15 -6.89
N ALA A 334 1.44 27.60 -6.31
CA ALA A 334 1.79 27.31 -4.92
C ALA A 334 0.72 27.80 -3.91
N SER A 335 -0.01 28.86 -4.23
CA SER A 335 -1.13 29.38 -3.42
C SER A 335 -2.43 28.59 -3.57
N ASP A 336 -2.51 27.67 -4.53
CA ASP A 336 -3.72 26.88 -4.75
C ASP A 336 -3.77 25.69 -3.79
N ASN A 337 -4.84 25.59 -3.02
CA ASN A 337 -5.14 24.38 -2.27
C ASN A 337 -5.95 23.41 -3.15
N ALA A 338 -5.33 22.30 -3.55
CA ALA A 338 -5.98 21.28 -4.39
C ALA A 338 -7.19 20.62 -3.69
N TYR A 339 -7.17 20.47 -2.36
CA TYR A 339 -8.29 19.91 -1.60
C TYR A 339 -9.49 20.84 -1.62
N ASP A 340 -9.27 22.15 -1.44
CA ASP A 340 -10.35 23.14 -1.47
C ASP A 340 -10.95 23.25 -2.87
N ARG A 341 -10.10 23.21 -3.91
CA ARG A 341 -10.57 23.17 -5.30
C ARG A 341 -11.39 21.93 -5.61
N TYR A 342 -10.95 20.75 -5.17
CA TYR A 342 -11.72 19.52 -5.35
C TYR A 342 -13.06 19.58 -4.62
N MET A 343 -13.06 20.13 -3.39
CA MET A 343 -14.28 20.34 -2.63
C MET A 343 -15.27 21.25 -3.39
N GLN A 344 -14.80 22.33 -4.00
CA GLN A 344 -15.64 23.28 -4.73
C GLN A 344 -16.10 22.76 -6.11
N GLU A 345 -15.19 22.16 -6.88
CA GLU A 345 -15.44 21.81 -8.28
C GLU A 345 -16.07 20.42 -8.46
N ILE A 346 -15.93 19.52 -7.48
CA ILE A 346 -16.44 18.15 -7.55
C ILE A 346 -17.56 17.89 -6.54
N ILE A 347 -17.30 18.13 -5.24
CA ILE A 347 -18.23 17.76 -4.16
C ILE A 347 -19.38 18.78 -4.03
N ASN A 348 -19.04 20.07 -3.91
CA ASN A 348 -19.98 21.18 -3.79
C ASN A 348 -20.30 21.84 -5.12
N ASN A 349 -20.24 21.06 -6.21
CA ASN A 349 -20.51 21.61 -7.52
C ASN A 349 -21.96 22.11 -7.58
N PRO A 350 -22.22 23.37 -7.98
CA PRO A 350 -23.59 23.90 -8.05
C PRO A 350 -24.42 23.22 -9.15
N ILE A 351 -23.77 22.57 -10.13
CA ILE A 351 -24.42 21.83 -11.19
C ILE A 351 -24.67 20.40 -10.72
N HIS A 352 -25.93 20.12 -10.44
CA HIS A 352 -26.42 18.79 -10.13
C HIS A 352 -26.48 17.96 -11.42
N VAL A 353 -25.47 17.12 -11.62
CA VAL A 353 -25.42 16.19 -12.75
C VAL A 353 -26.03 14.84 -12.39
N LYS A 354 -26.77 14.24 -13.32
CA LYS A 354 -27.07 12.81 -13.26
C LYS A 354 -25.96 12.07 -14.00
N VAL A 355 -25.37 11.08 -13.34
CA VAL A 355 -24.26 10.28 -13.90
C VAL A 355 -24.79 8.90 -14.27
N LYS A 356 -24.52 8.46 -15.51
CA LYS A 356 -24.75 7.10 -15.98
C LYS A 356 -23.45 6.50 -16.48
N GLN A 357 -23.03 5.39 -15.89
CA GLN A 357 -21.82 4.67 -16.27
C GLN A 357 -22.16 3.50 -17.20
N ALA A 358 -21.49 3.43 -18.35
CA ALA A 358 -21.47 2.27 -19.25
C ALA A 358 -20.05 1.64 -19.26
N SER A 359 -19.86 0.57 -20.01
CA SER A 359 -18.58 -0.17 -20.05
C SER A 359 -17.40 0.64 -20.59
N ASP A 360 -17.63 1.52 -21.58
CA ASP A 360 -16.59 2.29 -22.26
C ASP A 360 -16.68 3.82 -22.05
N ARG A 361 -17.76 4.29 -21.43
CA ARG A 361 -18.06 5.72 -21.29
C ARG A 361 -18.87 6.04 -20.05
N MET A 362 -18.69 7.27 -19.57
CA MET A 362 -19.50 7.92 -18.55
C MET A 362 -20.33 9.02 -19.20
N THR A 363 -21.63 9.07 -18.91
CA THR A 363 -22.55 10.09 -19.41
C THR A 363 -23.03 10.97 -18.27
N LEU A 364 -22.89 12.28 -18.42
CA LEU A 364 -23.36 13.30 -17.48
C LEU A 364 -24.48 14.09 -18.14
N THR A 365 -25.64 14.15 -17.52
CA THR A 365 -26.77 14.97 -17.98
C THR A 365 -27.16 16.00 -16.95
N TRP A 366 -27.41 17.24 -17.38
CA TRP A 366 -27.90 18.31 -16.53
C TRP A 366 -28.77 19.29 -17.31
N ARG A 367 -29.62 20.03 -16.59
CA ARG A 367 -30.41 21.12 -17.18
C ARG A 367 -29.74 22.45 -16.85
N ALA A 368 -29.35 23.20 -17.87
CA ALA A 368 -28.75 24.52 -17.73
C ALA A 368 -29.79 25.62 -17.89
N THR A 369 -29.71 26.64 -17.02
CA THR A 369 -30.54 27.85 -17.06
C THR A 369 -29.79 29.05 -17.64
N THR A 370 -28.48 28.92 -17.86
CA THR A 370 -27.62 29.95 -18.44
C THR A 370 -26.69 29.33 -19.47
N THR A 371 -26.10 30.16 -20.32
CA THR A 371 -25.04 29.79 -21.28
C THR A 371 -23.67 30.23 -20.80
N HIS A 372 -23.51 30.54 -19.51
CA HIS A 372 -22.21 30.87 -18.95
C HIS A 372 -21.33 29.63 -18.82
N LYS A 373 -20.02 29.83 -18.93
CA LYS A 373 -19.04 28.75 -18.78
C LYS A 373 -19.19 28.08 -17.42
N ALA A 374 -19.38 26.78 -17.45
CA ALA A 374 -19.67 25.97 -16.27
C ALA A 374 -18.58 24.90 -16.08
N THR A 375 -18.23 24.64 -14.83
CA THR A 375 -17.29 23.56 -14.46
C THR A 375 -18.11 22.37 -14.02
N LEU A 376 -17.93 21.22 -14.66
CA LEU A 376 -18.66 19.99 -14.34
C LEU A 376 -17.81 19.11 -13.41
N PRO A 377 -18.44 18.29 -12.56
CA PRO A 377 -17.74 17.43 -11.60
C PRO A 377 -17.16 16.18 -12.28
N VAL A 378 -16.32 16.37 -13.30
CA VAL A 378 -15.63 15.31 -14.04
C VAL A 378 -14.21 15.76 -14.42
N ILE A 379 -13.22 14.92 -14.13
CA ILE A 379 -11.81 15.15 -14.48
C ILE A 379 -11.51 14.57 -15.85
N ILE A 380 -10.82 15.36 -16.69
CA ILE A 380 -10.43 14.97 -18.04
C ILE A 380 -8.93 14.68 -18.06
N TYR A 381 -8.55 13.54 -18.62
CA TYR A 381 -7.17 13.13 -18.84
C TYR A 381 -6.80 13.31 -20.31
N LYS A 382 -5.50 13.29 -20.63
CA LYS A 382 -5.01 13.51 -22.01
C LYS A 382 -5.60 12.56 -23.05
N HIS A 383 -5.87 11.31 -22.67
CA HIS A 383 -6.49 10.28 -23.52
C HIS A 383 -8.01 10.20 -23.37
N SER A 384 -8.64 11.14 -22.67
CA SER A 384 -10.09 11.25 -22.61
C SER A 384 -10.66 11.80 -23.91
N GLN A 385 -11.72 11.18 -24.41
CA GLN A 385 -12.53 11.70 -25.51
C GLN A 385 -13.84 12.24 -24.94
N VAL A 386 -14.13 13.50 -25.23
CA VAL A 386 -15.28 14.22 -24.70
C VAL A 386 -16.22 14.60 -25.84
N THR A 387 -17.50 14.32 -25.68
CA THR A 387 -18.56 14.70 -26.63
C THR A 387 -19.61 15.49 -25.86
N LEU A 388 -19.93 16.70 -26.31
CA LEU A 388 -20.97 17.57 -25.75
C LEU A 388 -22.12 17.67 -26.76
N ASN A 389 -23.32 17.24 -26.37
CA ASN A 389 -24.54 17.28 -27.20
C ASN A 389 -24.30 16.71 -28.62
N GLY A 390 -23.64 15.55 -28.70
CA GLY A 390 -23.30 14.87 -29.95
C GLY A 390 -22.07 15.42 -30.70
N ARG A 391 -21.49 16.55 -30.29
CA ARG A 391 -20.30 17.14 -30.92
C ARG A 391 -19.03 16.83 -30.12
N ARG A 392 -18.04 16.24 -30.78
CA ARG A 392 -16.75 15.93 -30.15
C ARG A 392 -15.98 17.22 -29.85
N LEU A 393 -15.48 17.33 -28.62
CA LEU A 393 -14.58 18.40 -28.20
C LEU A 393 -13.13 17.94 -28.43
N THR A 394 -12.43 18.59 -29.36
CA THR A 394 -11.04 18.27 -29.70
C THR A 394 -10.06 18.77 -28.64
N GLN A 395 -10.34 19.92 -28.03
CA GLN A 395 -9.55 20.53 -26.96
C GLN A 395 -10.47 20.96 -25.81
N PRO A 396 -10.85 20.01 -24.92
CA PRO A 396 -11.70 20.34 -23.78
C PRO A 396 -10.98 21.33 -22.86
N THR A 397 -11.64 22.44 -22.52
CA THR A 397 -11.08 23.37 -21.54
C THR A 397 -11.20 22.78 -20.14
N GLN A 398 -10.19 22.97 -19.31
CA GLN A 398 -10.13 22.40 -17.97
C GLN A 398 -9.92 23.46 -16.88
N SER A 399 -10.29 23.13 -15.65
CA SER A 399 -9.88 23.84 -14.44
C SER A 399 -8.43 23.53 -14.08
N ARG A 400 -7.92 24.12 -13.00
CA ARG A 400 -6.53 23.85 -12.53
C ARG A 400 -6.34 22.42 -12.02
N ILE A 401 -7.42 21.76 -11.58
CA ILE A 401 -7.39 20.34 -11.17
C ILE A 401 -7.88 19.39 -12.30
N GLY A 402 -7.98 19.90 -13.53
CA GLY A 402 -8.37 19.09 -14.68
C GLY A 402 -9.88 18.88 -14.86
N ALA A 403 -10.73 19.55 -14.07
CA ALA A 403 -12.19 19.43 -14.18
C ALA A 403 -12.70 20.06 -15.48
N LEU A 404 -13.64 19.41 -16.16
CA LEU A 404 -14.13 19.84 -17.47
C LEU A 404 -14.89 21.17 -17.37
N ARG A 405 -14.55 22.11 -18.27
CA ARG A 405 -15.26 23.38 -18.43
C ARG A 405 -15.91 23.45 -19.80
N VAL A 406 -17.21 23.66 -19.82
CA VAL A 406 -18.02 23.77 -21.06
C VAL A 406 -18.91 24.99 -21.04
N VAL A 407 -19.36 25.38 -22.22
CA VAL A 407 -20.46 26.32 -22.40
C VAL A 407 -21.71 25.49 -22.69
N PRO A 408 -22.68 25.41 -21.76
CA PRO A 408 -23.91 24.65 -21.97
C PRO A 408 -24.86 25.35 -22.95
N GLN A 409 -25.74 24.58 -23.58
CA GLN A 409 -26.95 25.11 -24.22
C GLN A 409 -28.07 25.30 -23.18
N LEU A 410 -29.02 26.20 -23.42
CA LEU A 410 -30.18 26.33 -22.55
C LEU A 410 -31.00 25.03 -22.56
N GLY A 411 -31.48 24.61 -21.39
CA GLY A 411 -32.23 23.36 -21.25
C GLY A 411 -31.31 22.14 -21.05
N GLN A 412 -31.66 21.01 -21.65
CA GLN A 412 -30.96 19.74 -21.41
C GLN A 412 -29.60 19.71 -22.12
N ASN A 413 -28.58 19.27 -21.38
CA ASN A 413 -27.24 19.02 -21.89
C ASN A 413 -26.82 17.60 -21.55
N GLU A 414 -26.02 17.03 -22.44
CA GLU A 414 -25.40 15.73 -22.26
C GLU A 414 -23.91 15.82 -22.60
N ILE A 415 -23.09 15.24 -21.72
CA ILE A 415 -21.68 14.98 -21.98
C ILE A 415 -21.41 13.50 -21.89
N GLN A 416 -20.67 13.00 -22.87
CA GLN A 416 -20.09 11.66 -22.85
C GLN A 416 -18.57 11.78 -22.73
N VAL A 417 -18.00 11.13 -21.71
CA VAL A 417 -16.55 11.02 -21.51
C VAL A 417 -16.16 9.56 -21.63
N SER A 418 -15.23 9.24 -22.52
CA SER A 418 -14.61 7.91 -22.63
C SER A 418 -13.08 8.04 -22.53
N TYR A 419 -12.39 6.96 -22.23
CA TYR A 419 -10.92 6.92 -22.17
C TYR A 419 -10.39 5.99 -23.26
N ARG A 420 -9.55 6.51 -24.15
CA ARG A 420 -8.93 5.73 -25.23
C ARG A 420 -7.42 5.67 -25.00
N PRO A 421 -6.92 4.62 -24.32
CA PRO A 421 -5.50 4.52 -24.00
C PRO A 421 -4.65 4.43 -25.28
N ALA A 422 -3.34 4.65 -25.14
CA ALA A 422 -2.42 4.43 -26.25
C ALA A 422 -2.46 2.99 -26.77
N GLY A 423 -2.15 2.79 -28.06
CA GLY A 423 -2.32 1.50 -28.75
C GLY A 423 -1.53 0.33 -28.13
N TYR A 424 -0.45 0.59 -27.40
CA TYR A 424 0.35 -0.43 -26.71
C TYR A 424 -0.29 -0.96 -25.42
N VAL A 425 -1.28 -0.26 -24.85
CA VAL A 425 -1.83 -0.58 -23.53
C VAL A 425 -2.57 -1.92 -23.53
N TRP A 426 -3.51 -2.11 -24.46
CA TRP A 426 -4.31 -3.33 -24.53
C TRP A 426 -3.49 -4.59 -24.81
N PRO A 427 -2.57 -4.61 -25.80
CA PRO A 427 -1.68 -5.76 -26.01
C PRO A 427 -0.91 -6.18 -24.75
N LEU A 428 -0.41 -5.22 -23.97
CA LEU A 428 0.34 -5.50 -22.75
C LEU A 428 -0.55 -5.98 -21.59
N ILE A 429 -1.79 -5.49 -21.50
CA ILE A 429 -2.78 -6.04 -20.56
C ILE A 429 -3.11 -7.49 -20.92
N TRP A 430 -3.35 -7.79 -22.20
CA TRP A 430 -3.60 -9.16 -22.65
C TRP A 430 -2.41 -10.09 -22.43
N LEU A 431 -1.19 -9.59 -22.64
CA LEU A 431 0.05 -10.31 -22.31
C LEU A 431 0.10 -10.69 -20.82
N SER A 432 -0.26 -9.77 -19.92
CA SER A 432 -0.33 -10.04 -18.48
C SER A 432 -1.39 -11.08 -18.13
N ILE A 433 -2.60 -10.97 -18.70
CA ILE A 433 -3.68 -11.94 -18.51
C ILE A 433 -3.24 -13.34 -18.97
N GLY A 434 -2.68 -13.45 -20.18
CA GLY A 434 -2.14 -14.71 -20.69
C GLY A 434 -1.02 -15.27 -19.82
N GLY A 435 -0.16 -14.39 -19.28
CA GLY A 435 0.87 -14.75 -18.31
C GLY A 435 0.28 -15.38 -17.04
N TRP A 436 -0.73 -14.75 -16.42
CA TRP A 436 -1.40 -15.29 -15.24
C TRP A 436 -2.10 -16.62 -15.52
N LEU A 437 -2.83 -16.73 -16.63
CA LEU A 437 -3.48 -17.98 -17.03
C LEU A 437 -2.46 -19.12 -17.22
N SER A 438 -1.31 -18.82 -17.83
CA SER A 438 -0.22 -19.79 -18.00
C SER A 438 0.31 -20.30 -16.65
N ILE A 439 0.45 -19.41 -15.65
CA ILE A 439 0.85 -19.80 -14.29
C ILE A 439 -0.19 -20.72 -13.64
N VAL A 440 -1.48 -20.41 -13.76
CA VAL A 440 -2.57 -21.24 -13.22
C VAL A 440 -2.54 -22.63 -13.85
N VAL A 441 -2.43 -22.72 -15.18
CA VAL A 441 -2.35 -24.00 -15.91
C VAL A 441 -1.15 -24.83 -15.45
N VAL A 442 0.02 -24.20 -15.26
CA VAL A 442 1.22 -24.90 -14.79
C VAL A 442 1.05 -25.42 -13.35
N ILE A 443 0.42 -24.65 -12.46
CA ILE A 443 0.19 -25.07 -11.07
C ILE A 443 -0.79 -26.24 -11.02
N VAL A 444 -1.93 -26.12 -11.71
CA VAL A 444 -2.97 -27.16 -11.75
C VAL A 444 -2.48 -28.42 -12.45
N GLY A 445 -1.77 -28.29 -13.58
CA GLY A 445 -1.20 -29.44 -14.29
C GLY A 445 -0.17 -30.20 -13.45
N ARG A 446 0.54 -29.52 -12.54
CA ARG A 446 1.46 -30.17 -11.59
C ARG A 446 0.75 -30.85 -10.43
N SER A 447 -0.42 -30.36 -10.01
CA SER A 447 -1.20 -31.03 -8.95
C SER A 447 -1.87 -32.31 -9.41
N PHE A 448 -2.15 -32.48 -10.71
CA PHE A 448 -2.66 -33.75 -11.26
C PHE A 448 -1.57 -34.80 -11.50
N LYS A 449 -0.28 -34.41 -11.50
CA LYS A 449 0.86 -35.33 -11.67
C LYS A 449 1.44 -35.81 -10.32
N ARG A 450 0.91 -35.33 -9.21
CA ARG A 450 1.21 -35.81 -7.85
C ARG A 450 0.01 -36.58 -7.35
#